data_AF-A0A8T3YF54-F1
#
_entry.id   AF-A0A8T3YF54-F1
#
_cell.length_a   1.000
_cell.length_b   1.000
_cell.length_c   1.000
_cell.angle_alpha   90.00
_cell.angle_beta   90.00
_cell.angle_gamma   90.00
#
_symmetry.space_group_name_H-M   'P 1'
#
loop_
_entity.id
_entity.type
_entity.pdbx_description
1 polymer ?
#
loop_
_entity_poly.entity_id
_entity_poly.type
_entity_poly.pdbx_seq_one_letter_code
_entity_poly.pdbx_strand_id
1 'polypeptide(L)'
;MHPRYAISIPSAFPDLRPMAEAVYRPVSWGYVPRGEGEGRELLVAERFKKADPLRAGELVIPGGGMKEIAARHRYGLFAHAFTARREVLEETGVNIPPESGTHQRTEVIGNLAAAPLLKARPVGSPKVDAIISPDEWVYVFYRDSGKAYAGKLVRFAGYLLNEPVNQQDADARNPRYLQLAEALRRRGEFTPACQVLLEMIEAAEGLQPLERDGDIVLEGNAEEFSIAPPE
;
A
#
# COMPACT_ATOMS: atom_id res chain seq x y z
N MET A 1 4.68 -7.54 22.64
CA MET A 1 5.44 -8.21 21.58
C MET A 1 4.90 -7.66 20.26
N HIS A 2 5.73 -7.09 19.38
CA HIS A 2 5.24 -6.54 18.12
C HIS A 2 5.06 -7.68 17.10
N PRO A 3 3.92 -7.75 16.40
CA PRO A 3 3.69 -8.73 15.35
C PRO A 3 4.79 -8.67 14.29
N ARG A 4 5.27 -9.83 13.83
CA ARG A 4 6.25 -9.99 12.76
C ARG A 4 5.64 -10.78 11.62
N TYR A 5 5.70 -10.27 10.41
CA TYR A 5 5.33 -11.03 9.21
C TYR A 5 6.59 -11.67 8.63
N ALA A 6 6.44 -12.87 8.10
CA ALA A 6 7.47 -13.55 7.33
C ALA A 6 6.94 -13.81 5.92
N ILE A 7 7.84 -13.83 4.95
CA ILE A 7 7.57 -14.25 3.59
C ILE A 7 8.57 -15.36 3.24
N SER A 8 8.06 -16.50 2.80
CA SER A 8 8.89 -17.54 2.18
C SER A 8 9.16 -17.13 0.73
N ILE A 9 10.43 -17.09 0.33
CA ILE A 9 10.82 -16.80 -1.05
C ILE A 9 11.61 -18.01 -1.57
N PRO A 10 11.24 -18.59 -2.74
CA PRO A 10 11.91 -19.75 -3.30
C PRO A 10 13.41 -19.51 -3.46
N SER A 11 14.18 -20.56 -3.20
CA SER A 11 15.65 -20.54 -3.32
C SER A 11 16.14 -20.17 -4.72
N ALA A 12 15.27 -20.30 -5.74
CA ALA A 12 15.51 -19.86 -7.12
C ALA A 12 15.69 -18.33 -7.27
N PHE A 13 15.36 -17.53 -6.25
CA PHE A 13 15.49 -16.06 -6.27
C PHE A 13 16.47 -15.55 -5.20
N PRO A 14 17.78 -15.85 -5.32
CA PRO A 14 18.78 -15.50 -4.30
C PRO A 14 18.89 -13.99 -4.06
N ASP A 15 18.62 -13.15 -5.07
CA ASP A 15 18.64 -11.69 -4.96
C ASP A 15 17.53 -11.11 -4.07
N LEU A 16 16.53 -11.93 -3.72
CA LEU A 16 15.44 -11.60 -2.82
C LEU A 16 15.66 -12.18 -1.41
N ARG A 17 16.78 -12.87 -1.16
CA ARG A 17 17.09 -13.42 0.17
C ARG A 17 17.04 -12.38 1.30
N PRO A 18 17.54 -11.13 1.15
CA PRO A 18 17.40 -10.10 2.18
C PRO A 18 15.93 -9.80 2.53
N MET A 19 15.04 -9.93 1.54
CA MET A 19 13.60 -9.74 1.70
C MET A 19 12.96 -10.89 2.50
N ALA A 20 13.40 -12.15 2.29
CA ALA A 20 12.95 -13.31 3.05
C ALA A 20 13.42 -13.27 4.53
N GLU A 21 14.63 -12.74 4.77
CA GLU A 21 15.24 -12.68 6.10
C GLU A 21 14.79 -11.43 6.90
N ALA A 22 14.07 -10.50 6.27
CA ALA A 22 13.66 -9.24 6.90
C ALA A 22 12.53 -9.40 7.92
N VAL A 23 12.54 -8.56 8.95
CA VAL A 23 11.41 -8.43 9.89
C VAL A 23 10.49 -7.29 9.46
N TYR A 24 9.28 -7.66 9.04
CA TYR A 24 8.31 -6.73 8.48
C TYR A 24 7.48 -6.02 9.54
N ARG A 25 7.38 -4.70 9.40
CA ARG A 25 6.47 -3.89 10.21
C ARG A 25 5.07 -3.87 9.59
N PRO A 26 3.99 -4.12 10.36
CA PRO A 26 2.62 -4.00 9.86
C PRO A 26 2.32 -2.56 9.44
N VAL A 27 1.77 -2.39 8.25
CA VAL A 27 1.27 -1.11 7.75
C VAL A 27 -0.09 -1.28 7.07
N SER A 28 -0.78 -0.17 6.85
CA SER A 28 -1.97 -0.12 6.02
C SER A 28 -2.02 1.19 5.27
N TRP A 29 -2.49 1.15 4.02
CA TRP A 29 -2.63 2.32 3.16
C TRP A 29 -4.09 2.56 2.83
N GLY A 30 -4.49 3.82 2.77
CA GLY A 30 -5.85 4.24 2.43
C GLY A 30 -5.94 4.74 1.00
N TYR A 31 -6.57 3.96 0.13
CA TYR A 31 -7.01 4.44 -1.17
C TYR A 31 -8.39 5.08 -1.04
N VAL A 32 -8.43 6.40 -1.24
CA VAL A 32 -9.63 7.20 -1.13
C VAL A 32 -9.96 7.79 -2.50
N PRO A 33 -10.79 7.10 -3.30
CA PRO A 33 -11.21 7.61 -4.60
C PRO A 33 -12.26 8.72 -4.45
N ARG A 34 -12.20 9.71 -5.34
CA ARG A 34 -13.27 10.68 -5.58
C ARG A 34 -13.69 10.64 -7.06
N GLY A 35 -14.98 10.88 -7.33
CA GLY A 35 -15.58 10.87 -8.67
C GLY A 35 -16.04 9.47 -9.14
N GLU A 36 -17.09 9.44 -9.96
CA GLU A 36 -17.50 8.24 -10.72
C GLU A 36 -17.04 8.37 -12.19
N GLY A 37 -16.71 7.25 -12.85
CA GLY A 37 -16.38 7.24 -14.29
C GLY A 37 -14.91 7.56 -14.62
N GLU A 38 -14.66 8.40 -15.64
CA GLU A 38 -13.33 8.73 -16.18
C GLU A 38 -12.52 9.72 -15.33
N GLY A 39 -13.15 10.36 -14.33
CA GLY A 39 -12.51 11.31 -13.41
C GLY A 39 -12.19 10.70 -12.04
N ARG A 40 -11.63 9.49 -12.00
CA ARG A 40 -11.20 8.85 -10.74
C ARG A 40 -10.04 9.64 -10.17
N GLU A 41 -10.22 10.25 -9.01
CA GLU A 41 -9.16 10.96 -8.33
C GLU A 41 -8.59 10.13 -7.18
N LEU A 42 -7.27 10.18 -7.01
CA LEU A 42 -6.52 9.57 -5.93
C LEU A 42 -6.11 10.65 -4.92
N LEU A 43 -6.47 10.46 -3.65
CA LEU A 43 -5.93 11.26 -2.56
C LEU A 43 -4.45 10.96 -2.36
N VAL A 44 -3.62 11.99 -2.46
CA VAL A 44 -2.17 11.91 -2.25
C VAL A 44 -1.70 13.04 -1.33
N ALA A 45 -0.50 12.91 -0.82
CA ALA A 45 0.24 13.97 -0.13
C ALA A 45 1.73 13.89 -0.48
N GLU A 46 2.52 14.84 -0.03
CA GLU A 46 3.98 14.85 -0.13
C GLU A 46 4.60 14.45 1.20
N ARG A 47 5.64 13.61 1.17
CA ARG A 47 6.29 13.10 2.37
C ARG A 47 7.25 14.12 2.99
N PHE A 48 7.15 14.34 4.30
CA PHE A 48 8.04 15.23 5.07
C PHE A 48 8.53 14.59 6.39
N LYS A 49 8.47 13.27 6.49
CA LYS A 49 8.86 12.50 7.68
C LYS A 49 10.34 12.69 8.02
N LYS A 50 10.64 13.27 9.18
CA LYS A 50 12.02 13.52 9.67
C LYS A 50 12.88 12.25 9.72
N ALA A 51 12.28 11.11 10.06
CA ALA A 51 12.96 9.82 10.16
C ALA A 51 13.19 9.13 8.79
N ASP A 52 12.82 9.79 7.69
CA ASP A 52 12.96 9.28 6.33
C ASP A 52 13.30 10.39 5.32
N PRO A 53 14.44 11.09 5.50
CA PRO A 53 14.79 12.25 4.67
C PRO A 53 15.07 11.90 3.21
N LEU A 54 15.40 10.64 2.91
CA LEU A 54 15.71 10.18 1.55
C LEU A 54 14.52 10.28 0.59
N ARG A 55 13.31 10.41 1.13
CA ARG A 55 12.04 10.39 0.40
C ARG A 55 11.23 11.67 0.62
N ALA A 56 11.87 12.71 1.14
CA ALA A 56 11.21 13.99 1.37
C ALA A 56 10.80 14.64 0.05
N GLY A 57 9.56 15.13 -0.04
CA GLY A 57 8.97 15.72 -1.24
C GLY A 57 8.38 14.71 -2.23
N GLU A 58 8.62 13.41 -2.06
CA GLU A 58 7.98 12.38 -2.89
C GLU A 58 6.49 12.25 -2.58
N LEU A 59 5.69 11.89 -3.58
CA LEU A 59 4.26 11.65 -3.43
C LEU A 59 4.00 10.35 -2.66
N VAL A 60 3.00 10.38 -1.79
CA VAL A 60 2.54 9.25 -0.99
C VAL A 60 1.04 9.07 -1.08
N ILE A 61 0.61 7.82 -1.06
CA ILE A 61 -0.75 7.43 -0.69
C ILE A 61 -0.78 7.35 0.83
N PRO A 62 -1.75 7.99 1.52
CA PRO A 62 -1.76 8.04 2.97
C PRO A 62 -1.70 6.66 3.61
N GLY A 63 -0.82 6.49 4.59
CA GLY A 63 -0.60 5.18 5.18
C GLY A 63 0.57 5.11 6.15
N GLY A 64 0.50 4.13 7.05
CA GLY A 64 1.43 4.05 8.15
C GLY A 64 1.28 2.81 9.01
N GLY A 65 2.03 2.80 10.11
CA GLY A 65 2.19 1.62 10.96
C GLY A 65 0.95 1.30 11.79
N MET A 66 0.66 0.02 12.00
CA MET A 66 -0.39 -0.38 12.94
C MET A 66 0.03 -0.11 14.39
N LYS A 67 -0.81 0.62 15.13
CA LYS A 67 -0.64 0.85 16.58
C LYS A 67 -1.12 -0.39 17.37
N GLU A 68 -0.62 -0.58 18.59
CA GLU A 68 -0.90 -1.78 19.42
C GLU A 68 -2.40 -2.08 19.61
N ILE A 69 -3.26 -1.07 19.63
CA ILE A 69 -4.71 -1.24 19.76
C ILE A 69 -5.31 -1.95 18.53
N ALA A 70 -4.81 -1.67 17.32
CA ALA A 70 -5.25 -2.35 16.10
C ALA A 70 -4.74 -3.80 16.05
N ALA A 71 -3.57 -4.07 16.64
CA ALA A 71 -2.99 -5.42 16.72
C ALA A 71 -3.73 -6.36 17.69
N ARG A 72 -4.49 -5.83 18.66
CA ARG A 72 -5.28 -6.63 19.63
C ARG A 72 -6.59 -7.17 19.06
N HIS A 73 -7.14 -6.52 18.05
CA HIS A 73 -8.25 -7.07 17.27
C HIS A 73 -7.63 -7.94 16.17
N ARG A 74 -7.84 -9.26 16.24
CA ARG A 74 -7.33 -10.27 15.29
C ARG A 74 -7.15 -9.66 13.89
N TYR A 75 -5.91 -9.68 13.39
CA TYR A 75 -5.34 -9.02 12.19
C TYR A 75 -6.12 -9.21 10.87
N GLY A 76 -7.40 -8.84 10.85
CA GLY A 76 -8.29 -8.91 9.70
C GLY A 76 -8.56 -7.52 9.12
N LEU A 77 -9.46 -7.48 8.13
CA LEU A 77 -9.86 -6.26 7.43
C LEU A 77 -10.13 -5.07 8.37
N PHE A 78 -10.78 -5.31 9.51
CA PHE A 78 -11.06 -4.27 10.50
C PHE A 78 -9.81 -3.52 10.98
N ALA A 79 -8.72 -4.22 11.30
CA ALA A 79 -7.48 -3.61 11.79
C ALA A 79 -6.77 -2.79 10.69
N HIS A 80 -6.77 -3.29 9.46
CA HIS A 80 -6.24 -2.59 8.29
C HIS A 80 -7.07 -1.35 7.96
N ALA A 81 -8.40 -1.48 7.93
CA ALA A 81 -9.30 -0.36 7.66
C ALA A 81 -9.20 0.73 8.73
N PHE A 82 -9.14 0.34 10.01
CA PHE A 82 -8.94 1.29 11.11
C PHE A 82 -7.61 2.05 10.98
N THR A 83 -6.52 1.33 10.67
CA THR A 83 -5.20 1.93 10.50
C THR A 83 -5.16 2.86 9.29
N ALA A 84 -5.69 2.43 8.14
CA ALA A 84 -5.75 3.25 6.93
C ALA A 84 -6.61 4.50 7.14
N ARG A 85 -7.79 4.38 7.77
CA ARG A 85 -8.66 5.52 8.11
C ARG A 85 -7.96 6.52 9.02
N ARG A 86 -7.23 6.06 10.04
CA ARG A 86 -6.45 6.91 10.94
C ARG A 86 -5.39 7.70 10.17
N GLU A 87 -4.62 7.03 9.33
CA GLU A 87 -3.53 7.67 8.60
C GLU A 87 -4.07 8.65 7.55
N VAL A 88 -5.16 8.34 6.86
CA VAL A 88 -5.85 9.30 5.99
C VAL A 88 -6.22 10.57 6.77
N LEU A 89 -6.84 10.44 7.95
CA LEU A 89 -7.23 11.58 8.77
C LEU A 89 -6.01 12.37 9.26
N GLU A 90 -5.02 11.68 9.85
CA GLU A 90 -3.84 12.30 10.46
C GLU A 90 -2.93 12.96 9.40
N GLU A 91 -2.85 12.44 8.17
CA GLU A 91 -1.98 12.97 7.12
C GLU A 91 -2.66 13.98 6.19
N THR A 92 -3.98 13.87 6.00
CA THR A 92 -4.70 14.67 4.98
C THR A 92 -5.89 15.46 5.51
N GLY A 93 -6.30 15.25 6.76
CA GLY A 93 -7.50 15.84 7.33
C GLY A 93 -8.82 15.30 6.76
N VAL A 94 -8.79 14.36 5.80
CA VAL A 94 -9.99 13.72 5.25
C VAL A 94 -10.57 12.75 6.28
N ASN A 95 -11.81 12.99 6.70
CA ASN A 95 -12.51 12.14 7.66
C ASN A 95 -13.37 11.10 6.94
N ILE A 96 -13.04 9.83 7.12
CA ILE A 96 -13.83 8.71 6.59
C ILE A 96 -14.74 8.21 7.72
N PRO A 97 -16.05 8.45 7.67
CA PRO A 97 -16.94 8.01 8.74
C PRO A 97 -17.05 6.48 8.79
N PRO A 98 -17.52 5.91 9.91
CA PRO A 98 -17.98 4.53 9.94
C PRO A 98 -19.03 4.28 8.86
N GLU A 99 -18.99 3.09 8.27
CA GLU A 99 -19.94 2.67 7.24
C GLU A 99 -21.37 2.70 7.80
N SER A 100 -22.23 3.51 7.19
CA SER A 100 -23.60 3.76 7.68
C SER A 100 -24.66 3.80 6.57
N GLY A 101 -24.30 3.44 5.33
CA GLY A 101 -25.22 3.45 4.19
C GLY A 101 -24.89 2.38 3.13
N THR A 102 -25.84 2.13 2.24
CA THR A 102 -25.82 1.05 1.23
C THR A 102 -24.82 1.26 0.08
N HIS A 103 -24.30 2.46 -0.08
CA HIS A 103 -23.37 2.84 -1.15
C HIS A 103 -21.92 3.03 -0.68
N GLN A 104 -21.71 3.08 0.64
CA GLN A 104 -20.36 3.13 1.22
C GLN A 104 -19.79 1.72 1.20
N ARG A 105 -18.52 1.59 0.82
CA ARG A 105 -17.82 0.30 0.80
C ARG A 105 -16.40 0.46 1.32
N THR A 106 -16.04 -0.38 2.28
CA THR A 106 -14.66 -0.57 2.72
C THR A 106 -14.21 -1.96 2.26
N GLU A 107 -13.22 -2.02 1.38
CA GLU A 107 -12.70 -3.28 0.85
C GLU A 107 -11.17 -3.27 0.78
N VAL A 108 -10.55 -4.45 0.87
CA VAL A 108 -9.14 -4.57 0.51
C VAL A 108 -9.07 -4.56 -1.01
N ILE A 109 -8.18 -3.75 -1.58
CA ILE A 109 -7.86 -3.84 -2.99
C ILE A 109 -7.02 -5.10 -3.20
N GLY A 110 -7.54 -6.01 -4.00
CA GLY A 110 -6.76 -7.18 -4.40
C GLY A 110 -7.57 -8.40 -4.84
N ASN A 111 -8.77 -8.26 -5.41
CA ASN A 111 -9.47 -9.40 -6.02
C ASN A 111 -8.75 -9.87 -7.32
N LEU A 112 -7.51 -10.29 -7.15
CA LEU A 112 -6.58 -10.91 -8.08
C LEU A 112 -6.78 -12.42 -7.91
N ALA A 113 -7.99 -12.90 -8.20
CA ALA A 113 -8.23 -14.33 -8.28
C ALA A 113 -7.21 -14.89 -9.30
N ALA A 114 -6.22 -15.63 -8.78
CA ALA A 114 -5.19 -16.39 -9.52
C ALA A 114 -3.89 -15.70 -9.96
N ALA A 115 -3.47 -14.56 -9.41
CA ALA A 115 -2.14 -14.03 -9.74
C ALA A 115 -1.02 -14.70 -8.91
N PRO A 116 0.08 -15.17 -9.53
CA PRO A 116 1.29 -15.60 -8.81
C PRO A 116 1.93 -14.41 -8.06
N LEU A 117 2.92 -14.66 -7.20
CA LEU A 117 3.64 -13.56 -6.56
C LEU A 117 4.33 -12.72 -7.62
N LEU A 118 3.94 -11.44 -7.69
CA LEU A 118 4.49 -10.51 -8.65
C LEU A 118 5.59 -9.70 -7.98
N LYS A 119 6.80 -9.82 -8.52
CA LYS A 119 7.88 -8.89 -8.18
C LYS A 119 7.61 -7.57 -8.89
N ALA A 120 7.05 -6.61 -8.17
CA ALA A 120 6.96 -5.25 -8.68
C ALA A 120 8.38 -4.66 -8.80
N ARG A 121 8.70 -4.06 -9.96
CA ARG A 121 9.94 -3.31 -10.18
C ARG A 121 9.58 -1.83 -10.28
N PRO A 122 9.67 -1.06 -9.17
CA PRO A 122 9.47 0.38 -9.21
C PRO A 122 10.36 1.02 -10.27
N VAL A 123 9.76 1.82 -11.16
CA VAL A 123 10.46 2.43 -12.29
C VAL A 123 11.56 3.37 -11.76
N GLY A 124 12.79 3.19 -12.25
CA GLY A 124 13.92 4.07 -11.93
C GLY A 124 14.45 3.97 -10.49
N SER A 125 14.01 2.99 -9.69
CA SER A 125 14.45 2.85 -8.30
C SER A 125 14.93 1.42 -8.00
N PRO A 126 16.25 1.14 -8.12
CA PRO A 126 16.83 -0.13 -7.66
C PRO A 126 16.84 -0.25 -6.11
N LYS A 127 16.17 0.67 -5.41
CA LYS A 127 16.24 0.84 -3.95
C LYS A 127 15.18 0.06 -3.20
N VAL A 128 14.21 -0.54 -3.91
CA VAL A 128 13.14 -1.33 -3.30
C VAL A 128 12.91 -2.64 -4.04
N ASP A 129 12.79 -3.71 -3.27
CA ASP A 129 12.12 -4.93 -3.71
C ASP A 129 10.70 -4.93 -3.15
N ALA A 130 9.73 -5.30 -3.98
CA ALA A 130 8.37 -5.48 -3.52
C ALA A 130 7.74 -6.73 -4.12
N ILE A 131 6.88 -7.35 -3.32
CA ILE A 131 6.13 -8.56 -3.68
C ILE A 131 4.68 -8.34 -3.27
N ILE A 132 3.76 -8.65 -4.18
CA ILE A 132 2.32 -8.71 -3.89
C ILE A 132 1.93 -10.18 -3.82
N SER A 133 1.30 -10.58 -2.71
CA SER A 133 0.85 -11.95 -2.49
C SER A 133 -0.57 -12.22 -2.98
N PRO A 134 -0.95 -13.50 -3.19
CA PRO A 134 -2.31 -13.88 -3.60
C PRO A 134 -3.40 -13.48 -2.58
N ASP A 135 -3.04 -13.34 -1.30
CA ASP A 135 -3.93 -12.85 -0.23
C ASP A 135 -3.81 -11.34 0.01
N GLU A 136 -3.33 -10.61 -1.01
CA GLU A 136 -3.38 -9.14 -1.13
C GLU A 136 -2.45 -8.39 -0.19
N TRP A 137 -1.40 -9.06 0.32
CA TRP A 137 -0.36 -8.40 1.07
C TRP A 137 0.68 -7.80 0.15
N VAL A 138 1.09 -6.58 0.48
CA VAL A 138 2.22 -5.90 -0.14
C VAL A 138 3.39 -5.96 0.82
N TYR A 139 4.42 -6.67 0.40
CA TYR A 139 5.71 -6.72 1.08
C TYR A 139 6.65 -5.77 0.38
N VAL A 140 7.24 -4.85 1.13
CA VAL A 140 8.19 -3.86 0.61
C VAL A 140 9.46 -3.92 1.44
N PHE A 141 10.59 -4.13 0.78
CA PHE A 141 11.93 -4.07 1.37
C PHE A 141 12.75 -2.96 0.74
N TYR A 142 13.14 -1.98 1.55
CA TYR A 142 13.98 -0.86 1.14
C TYR A 142 15.46 -1.20 1.32
N ARG A 143 16.16 -1.49 0.20
CA ARG A 143 17.58 -1.86 0.19
C ARG A 143 18.49 -0.77 0.76
N ASP A 144 18.14 0.49 0.56
CA ASP A 144 18.91 1.66 1.01
C ASP A 144 18.91 1.87 2.53
N SER A 145 17.86 1.43 3.21
CA SER A 145 17.60 1.73 4.63
C SER A 145 17.39 0.47 5.48
N GLY A 146 17.32 -0.70 4.86
CA GLY A 146 17.03 -1.98 5.50
C GLY A 146 15.62 -2.07 6.11
N LYS A 147 14.74 -1.11 5.83
CA LYS A 147 13.37 -1.07 6.38
C LYS A 147 12.46 -2.00 5.58
N ALA A 148 11.67 -2.80 6.28
CA ALA A 148 10.72 -3.74 5.68
C ALA A 148 9.30 -3.49 6.20
N TYR A 149 8.32 -3.51 5.30
CA TYR A 149 6.92 -3.21 5.57
C TYR A 149 6.01 -4.25 4.92
N ALA A 150 5.02 -4.74 5.65
CA ALA A 150 3.99 -5.65 5.15
C ALA A 150 2.63 -5.03 5.45
N GLY A 151 1.78 -4.88 4.45
CA GLY A 151 0.47 -4.27 4.66
C GLY A 151 -0.52 -4.56 3.55
N LYS A 152 -1.71 -3.98 3.71
CA LYS A 152 -2.80 -4.04 2.72
C LYS A 152 -3.19 -2.64 2.27
N LEU A 153 -3.66 -2.54 1.04
CA LEU A 153 -4.29 -1.35 0.51
C LEU A 153 -5.81 -1.43 0.73
N VAL A 154 -6.37 -0.48 1.46
CA VAL A 154 -7.81 -0.44 1.79
C VAL A 154 -8.47 0.66 0.98
N ARG A 155 -9.50 0.32 0.21
CA ARG A 155 -10.34 1.27 -0.52
C ARG A 155 -11.50 1.75 0.34
N PHE A 156 -11.76 3.05 0.29
CA PHE A 156 -12.92 3.69 0.90
C PHE A 156 -13.77 4.37 -0.17
N ALA A 157 -14.75 3.66 -0.73
CA ALA A 157 -15.57 4.14 -1.84
C ALA A 157 -16.97 4.59 -1.38
N GLY A 158 -17.55 5.57 -2.09
CA GLY A 158 -18.93 6.03 -1.86
C GLY A 158 -19.13 6.91 -0.62
N TYR A 159 -18.04 7.43 -0.04
CA TYR A 159 -18.10 8.35 1.09
C TYR A 159 -18.25 9.80 0.63
N LEU A 160 -19.07 10.57 1.35
CA LEU A 160 -19.08 12.04 1.25
C LEU A 160 -17.97 12.57 2.16
N LEU A 161 -16.96 13.18 1.55
CA LEU A 161 -15.70 13.53 2.21
C LEU A 161 -15.45 15.04 2.16
N ASN A 162 -14.86 15.57 3.23
CA ASN A 162 -14.36 16.94 3.26
C ASN A 162 -13.13 17.12 2.34
N GLU A 163 -12.82 18.38 2.02
CA GLU A 163 -11.58 18.70 1.32
C GLU A 163 -10.34 18.37 2.16
N PRO A 164 -9.25 17.91 1.53
CA PRO A 164 -8.01 17.64 2.21
C PRO A 164 -7.38 18.95 2.71
N VAL A 165 -6.79 18.90 3.90
CA VAL A 165 -6.13 20.04 4.55
C VAL A 165 -4.86 19.59 5.25
N ASN A 166 -3.86 20.45 5.28
CA ASN A 166 -2.63 20.19 6.03
C ASN A 166 -2.94 20.03 7.52
N GLN A 167 -2.52 18.90 8.09
CA GLN A 167 -2.59 18.65 9.53
C GLN A 167 -1.31 19.12 10.21
N GLN A 168 -1.44 19.74 11.39
CA GLN A 168 -0.27 20.13 12.18
C GLN A 168 0.55 18.88 12.55
N ASP A 169 1.88 18.98 12.50
CA ASP A 169 2.82 17.91 12.86
C ASP A 169 2.74 16.60 12.07
N ALA A 170 1.87 16.51 11.05
CA ALA A 170 1.81 15.33 10.19
C ALA A 170 3.10 15.08 9.41
N ASP A 171 3.40 13.80 9.18
CA ASP A 171 4.56 13.34 8.40
C ASP A 171 4.36 13.50 6.88
N ALA A 172 3.16 13.94 6.47
CA ALA A 172 2.82 14.31 5.10
C ALA A 172 2.27 15.75 5.04
N ARG A 173 2.41 16.40 3.88
CA ARG A 173 1.99 17.78 3.61
C ARG A 173 1.38 17.89 2.22
N ASN A 174 0.75 19.03 1.95
CA ASN A 174 0.14 19.37 0.66
C ASN A 174 -0.85 18.29 0.16
N PRO A 175 -1.77 17.81 1.02
CA PRO A 175 -2.69 16.77 0.62
C PRO A 175 -3.67 17.29 -0.44
N ARG A 176 -3.91 16.49 -1.47
CA ARG A 176 -4.73 16.86 -2.63
C ARG A 176 -5.22 15.63 -3.37
N TYR A 177 -6.31 15.82 -4.11
CA TYR A 177 -6.75 14.86 -5.10
C TYR A 177 -5.97 15.08 -6.41
N LEU A 178 -5.43 14.00 -6.97
CA LEU A 178 -4.88 13.97 -8.32
C LEU A 178 -5.71 13.04 -9.18
N GLN A 179 -5.95 13.42 -10.44
CA GLN A 179 -6.57 12.50 -11.40
C GLN A 179 -5.72 11.22 -11.51
N LEU A 180 -6.35 10.04 -11.48
CA LEU A 180 -5.65 8.76 -11.45
C LEU A 180 -4.75 8.58 -12.68
N ALA A 181 -5.22 8.99 -13.86
CA ALA A 181 -4.40 9.01 -15.07
C ALA A 181 -3.17 9.92 -14.94
N GLU A 182 -3.29 11.04 -14.22
CA GLU A 182 -2.14 11.90 -13.91
C GLU A 182 -1.18 11.22 -12.91
N ALA A 183 -1.71 10.62 -11.84
CA ALA A 183 -0.92 9.89 -10.86
C ALA A 183 -0.11 8.75 -11.52
N LEU A 184 -0.72 8.00 -12.45
CA LEU A 184 -0.07 6.93 -13.19
C LEU A 184 1.03 7.47 -14.12
N ARG A 185 0.82 8.61 -14.80
CA ARG A 185 1.86 9.26 -15.63
C ARG A 185 3.03 9.78 -14.78
N ARG A 186 2.73 10.25 -13.56
CA ARG A 186 3.71 10.78 -12.60
C ARG A 186 4.23 9.72 -11.63
N ARG A 187 4.10 8.43 -11.96
CA ARG A 187 4.48 7.30 -11.07
C ARG A 187 5.89 7.46 -10.48
N GLY A 188 6.86 7.94 -11.25
CA GLY A 188 8.23 8.14 -10.78
C GLY A 188 8.41 9.18 -9.67
N GLU A 189 7.40 10.03 -9.43
CA GLU A 189 7.40 11.02 -8.34
C GLU A 189 6.88 10.45 -7.02
N PHE A 190 6.25 9.27 -7.05
CA PHE A 190 5.79 8.59 -5.85
C PHE A 190 6.93 7.85 -5.17
N THR A 191 6.83 7.73 -3.84
CA THR A 191 7.71 6.84 -3.07
C THR A 191 7.67 5.44 -3.68
N PRO A 192 8.78 4.69 -3.68
CA PRO A 192 8.81 3.38 -4.33
C PRO A 192 7.72 2.40 -3.84
N ALA A 193 7.35 2.42 -2.55
CA ALA A 193 6.21 1.64 -2.06
C ALA A 193 4.90 2.05 -2.72
N CYS A 194 4.65 3.36 -2.87
CA CYS A 194 3.42 3.84 -3.48
C CYS A 194 3.36 3.56 -4.99
N GLN A 195 4.49 3.38 -5.67
CA GLN A 195 4.51 2.94 -7.07
C GLN A 195 3.89 1.53 -7.22
N VAL A 196 4.17 0.63 -6.27
CA VAL A 196 3.57 -0.72 -6.20
C VAL A 196 2.08 -0.63 -5.92
N LEU A 197 1.67 0.26 -5.01
CA LEU A 197 0.26 0.49 -4.72
C LEU A 197 -0.51 1.04 -5.94
N LEU A 198 0.13 1.90 -6.74
CA LEU A 198 -0.47 2.41 -7.98
C LEU A 198 -0.73 1.28 -9.00
N GLU A 199 0.12 0.24 -9.05
CA GLU A 199 -0.10 -0.93 -9.89
C GLU A 199 -1.33 -1.73 -9.42
N MET A 200 -1.46 -1.93 -8.11
CA MET A 200 -2.67 -2.56 -7.54
C MET A 200 -3.94 -1.77 -7.82
N ILE A 201 -3.87 -0.43 -7.72
CA ILE A 201 -5.00 0.44 -8.05
C ILE A 201 -5.33 0.33 -9.53
N GLU A 202 -4.34 0.43 -10.42
CA GLU A 202 -4.51 0.32 -11.87
C GLU A 202 -5.21 -1.00 -12.26
N ALA A 203 -4.82 -2.11 -11.64
CA ALA A 203 -5.45 -3.42 -11.83
C ALA A 203 -6.88 -3.49 -11.30
N ALA A 204 -7.11 -3.05 -10.05
CA ALA A 204 -8.44 -3.10 -9.43
C ALA A 204 -9.45 -2.16 -10.10
N GLU A 205 -8.96 -1.09 -10.74
CA GLU A 205 -9.75 -0.15 -11.50
C GLU A 205 -10.00 -0.61 -12.95
N GLY A 206 -9.43 -1.76 -13.36
CA GLY A 206 -9.60 -2.36 -14.68
C GLY A 206 -8.89 -1.62 -15.81
N LEU A 207 -7.86 -0.81 -15.49
CA LEU A 207 -7.15 0.01 -16.46
C LEU A 207 -6.04 -0.76 -17.18
N GLN A 208 -5.34 -1.65 -16.47
CA GLN A 208 -4.38 -2.60 -17.03
C GLN A 208 -4.35 -3.88 -16.19
N PRO A 209 -4.06 -5.06 -16.77
CA PRO A 209 -3.72 -6.23 -15.98
C PRO A 209 -2.43 -5.96 -15.18
N LEU A 210 -2.31 -6.61 -14.02
CA LEU A 210 -1.14 -6.47 -13.14
C LEU A 210 0.12 -7.09 -13.75
N GLU A 211 -0.01 -7.96 -14.76
CA GLU A 211 1.11 -8.58 -15.49
C GLU A 211 1.60 -7.67 -16.61
N ARG A 212 2.88 -7.27 -16.55
CA ARG A 212 3.59 -6.52 -17.60
C ARG A 212 4.73 -7.34 -18.18
N ASP A 213 5.07 -7.05 -19.44
CA ASP A 213 6.27 -7.58 -20.08
C ASP A 213 7.53 -7.25 -19.23
N GLY A 214 8.15 -8.28 -18.66
CA GLY A 214 9.35 -8.16 -17.81
C GLY A 214 9.12 -8.32 -16.31
N ASP A 215 7.88 -8.47 -15.86
CA ASP A 215 7.58 -8.90 -14.49
C ASP A 215 8.11 -10.33 -14.28
N ILE A 216 8.79 -10.53 -13.16
CA ILE A 216 9.18 -11.88 -12.76
C ILE A 216 7.98 -12.46 -12.03
N VAL A 217 7.25 -13.32 -12.74
CA VAL A 217 6.33 -14.27 -12.12
C VAL A 217 7.17 -15.23 -11.29
N LEU A 218 7.01 -15.19 -9.96
CA LEU A 218 7.61 -16.20 -9.09
C LEU A 218 6.75 -17.46 -9.21
N GLU A 219 7.02 -18.30 -10.20
CA GLU A 219 6.41 -19.61 -10.30
C GLU A 219 6.87 -20.47 -9.12
N GLY A 220 5.93 -20.85 -8.27
CA GLY A 220 6.10 -21.82 -7.20
C GLY A 220 4.70 -22.25 -6.74
N ASN A 221 4.57 -23.49 -6.27
CA ASN A 221 3.28 -23.94 -5.74
C ASN A 221 2.86 -23.03 -4.58
N ALA A 222 1.58 -22.67 -4.48
CA ALA A 222 1.07 -21.85 -3.37
C ALA A 222 1.47 -22.39 -1.98
N GLU A 223 1.77 -23.70 -1.89
CA GLU A 223 2.27 -24.39 -0.70
C GLU A 223 3.72 -24.03 -0.30
N GLU A 224 4.57 -23.56 -1.24
CA GLU A 224 5.93 -23.08 -0.96
C GLU A 224 5.95 -21.64 -0.40
N PHE A 225 4.82 -20.95 -0.52
CA PHE A 225 4.61 -19.58 -0.08
C PHE A 225 3.71 -19.56 1.16
N SER A 226 4.29 -19.91 2.30
CA SER A 226 3.65 -19.73 3.59
C SER A 226 3.77 -18.28 4.03
N ILE A 227 2.64 -17.57 4.09
CA ILE A 227 2.50 -16.33 4.85
C ILE A 227 1.97 -16.74 6.22
N ALA A 228 2.86 -16.76 7.21
CA ALA A 228 2.43 -16.89 8.59
C ALA A 228 1.84 -15.54 9.03
N PRO A 229 0.57 -15.46 9.48
CA PRO A 229 0.14 -14.32 10.26
C PRO A 229 1.05 -14.22 11.49
N PRO A 230 1.25 -13.01 12.03
CA PRO A 230 2.18 -12.80 13.12
C PRO A 230 1.85 -13.67 14.34
N GLU A 231 2.89 -14.26 14.95
CA GLU A 231 2.84 -14.85 16.29
C GLU A 231 2.58 -13.82 17.39
#